data_AF-A0A7J9ICV3-F1
#
_entry.id   AF-A0A7J9ICV3-F1
#
_cell.length_a   1.000
_cell.length_b   1.000
_cell.length_c   1.000
_cell.angle_alpha   90.00
_cell.angle_beta   90.00
_cell.angle_gamma   90.00
#
_symmetry.space_group_name_H-M   'P 1'
#
loop_
_entity.id
_entity.type
_entity.pdbx_description
1 polymer ?
#
loop_
_entity_poly.entity_id
_entity_poly.type
_entity_poly.pdbx_seq_one_letter_code
_entity_poly.pdbx_strand_id
1 'polypeptide(L)' 'FNYDATIHNVVAVNRRGYTSCTTPAGAKVYNSGKDKIKLAKGLNFFMCSTAGHCESGMKIAINAV' A
#
# COMPACT_ATOMS: atom_id res chain seq x y z
N PHE A 1 -6.34 4.50 -6.48
CA PHE A 1 -6.45 4.89 -5.06
C PHE A 1 -6.78 6.36 -4.99
N ASN A 2 -7.94 6.72 -4.43
CA ASN A 2 -8.33 8.12 -4.22
C ASN A 2 -8.28 8.41 -2.72
N TYR A 3 -7.56 9.45 -2.30
CA TYR A 3 -7.36 9.80 -0.90
C TYR A 3 -6.84 11.25 -0.76
N ASP A 4 -6.91 11.81 0.45
CA ASP A 4 -6.21 13.05 0.77
C ASP A 4 -4.72 12.79 0.96
N ALA A 5 -3.90 13.30 0.05
CA ALA A 5 -2.46 13.06 0.00
C ALA A 5 -1.67 13.72 1.16
N THR A 6 -2.31 14.58 1.96
CA THR A 6 -1.69 15.18 3.14
C THR A 6 -1.69 14.25 4.35
N ILE A 7 -2.59 13.27 4.37
CA ILE A 7 -2.78 12.33 5.51
C ILE A 7 -2.62 10.86 5.11
N HIS A 8 -2.72 10.54 3.83
CA HIS A 8 -2.66 9.17 3.33
C HIS A 8 -1.66 9.03 2.18
N ASN A 9 -1.23 7.80 1.98
CA ASN A 9 -0.42 7.39 0.84
C ASN A 9 -0.73 5.93 0.49
N VAL A 10 -0.08 5.45 -0.57
CA VAL A 10 -0.09 4.04 -0.94
C VAL A 10 1.34 3.55 -1.05
N VAL A 11 1.66 2.45 -0.37
CA VAL A 11 2.95 1.80 -0.44
C VAL A 11 2.77 0.39 -0.96
N ALA A 12 3.46 0.06 -2.05
CA ALA A 12 3.55 -1.31 -2.54
C ALA A 12 4.57 -2.09 -1.70
N VAL A 13 4.12 -3.18 -1.07
CA VAL A 13 4.91 -3.98 -0.14
C VAL A 13 4.92 -5.45 -0.56
N ASN A 14 5.81 -6.23 0.06
CA ASN A 14 5.74 -7.69 -0.02
C ASN A 14 4.80 -8.24 1.08
N ARG A 15 4.56 -9.56 1.06
CA ARG A 15 3.71 -10.24 2.05
C ARG A 15 4.15 -9.95 3.50
N ARG A 16 5.45 -9.96 3.77
CA ARG A 16 5.98 -9.68 5.12
C ARG A 16 5.59 -8.27 5.55
N GLY A 17 5.88 -7.25 4.73
CA GLY A 17 5.54 -5.86 5.02
C GLY A 17 4.04 -5.62 5.21
N TYR A 18 3.20 -6.32 4.45
CA TYR A 18 1.74 -6.28 4.60
C TYR A 18 1.26 -6.85 5.95
N THR A 19 1.82 -7.99 6.36
CA THR A 19 1.45 -8.63 7.63
C THR A 19 1.93 -7.82 8.83
N SER A 20 3.18 -7.35 8.80
CA SER A 20 3.79 -6.60 9.91
C SER A 20 3.52 -5.09 9.89
N CYS A 21 2.82 -4.56 8.89
CA CYS A 21 2.62 -3.13 8.70
C CYS A 21 3.92 -2.32 8.65
N THR A 22 4.93 -2.87 7.96
CA THR A 22 6.26 -2.25 7.84
C THR A 22 6.60 -1.99 6.38
N THR A 23 7.07 -0.78 6.08
CA THR A 23 7.59 -0.42 4.76
C THR A 23 9.01 -0.97 4.56
N PRO A 24 9.24 -1.93 3.65
CA PRO A 24 10.59 -2.41 3.36
C PRO A 24 11.42 -1.36 2.62
N ALA A 25 12.76 -1.47 2.72
CA ALA A 25 13.66 -0.62 1.96
C ALA A 25 13.40 -0.73 0.45
N GLY A 26 13.36 0.40 -0.26
CA GLY A 26 13.09 0.45 -1.69
C GLY A 26 11.62 0.23 -2.09
N ALA A 27 10.69 0.16 -1.13
CA ALA A 27 9.27 0.09 -1.43
C ALA A 27 8.84 1.29 -2.29
N LYS A 28 7.96 1.02 -3.26
CA LYS A 28 7.40 2.07 -4.09
C LYS A 28 6.29 2.79 -3.34
N VAL A 29 6.49 4.09 -3.12
CA VAL A 29 5.53 4.98 -2.44
C VAL A 29 4.83 5.84 -3.50
N TYR A 30 3.52 5.96 -3.37
CA TYR A 30 2.66 6.79 -4.20
C TYR A 30 1.92 7.79 -3.30
N ASN A 31 1.94 9.06 -3.69
CA ASN A 31 1.44 10.18 -2.89
C ASN A 31 0.60 11.18 -3.74
N SER A 32 0.04 10.78 -4.90
CA SER A 32 -0.69 11.74 -5.74
C SER A 32 -2.11 12.05 -5.25
N GLY A 33 -2.65 11.24 -4.33
CA GLY A 33 -4.06 11.30 -3.93
C GLY A 33 -5.04 10.72 -4.96
N LYS A 34 -4.57 10.36 -6.16
CA LYS A 34 -5.36 9.77 -7.26
C LYS A 34 -4.56 8.71 -8.03
N ASP A 35 -3.82 7.86 -7.34
CA ASP A 35 -2.87 6.93 -7.96
C ASP A 35 -3.58 5.86 -8.80
N LYS A 36 -3.07 5.66 -10.02
CA LYS A 36 -3.43 4.54 -10.89
C LYS A 36 -2.27 3.54 -10.91
N ILE A 37 -2.48 2.37 -10.33
CA ILE A 37 -1.47 1.32 -10.22
C ILE A 37 -1.92 0.13 -11.05
N LYS A 38 -1.11 -0.25 -12.04
CA LYS A 38 -1.31 -1.50 -12.81
C LYS A 38 -0.88 -2.68 -11.95
N LEU A 39 -1.74 -3.69 -11.82
CA LEU A 39 -1.44 -4.91 -11.08
C LEU A 39 -0.51 -5.82 -11.88
N ALA A 40 0.39 -6.49 -11.17
CA ALA A 40 1.13 -7.64 -11.70
C ALA A 40 0.29 -8.92 -11.51
N LYS A 41 0.53 -9.95 -12.33
CA LYS A 41 -0.10 -11.26 -12.14
C LYS A 41 0.25 -11.82 -10.75
N GLY A 42 -0.73 -12.42 -10.08
CA GLY A 42 -0.61 -12.95 -8.72
C GLY A 42 -0.92 -11.92 -7.63
N LEU A 43 -0.31 -12.10 -6.45
CA LEU A 43 -0.58 -11.29 -5.27
C LEU A 43 0.12 -9.94 -5.30
N ASN A 44 -0.64 -8.87 -5.11
CA ASN A 44 -0.19 -7.50 -4.97
C ASN A 44 -0.63 -7.00 -3.58
N PHE A 45 0.29 -6.42 -2.81
CA PHE A 45 0.00 -5.92 -1.47
C PHE A 45 0.22 -4.42 -1.39
N PHE A 46 -0.77 -3.72 -0.87
CA PHE A 46 -0.73 -2.28 -0.69
C PHE A 46 -1.17 -1.91 0.73
N MET A 47 -0.56 -0.87 1.28
CA MET A 47 -0.93 -0.32 2.59
C MET A 47 -0.68 1.19 2.62
N CYS A 48 -1.31 1.89 3.55
CA CYS A 48 -0.88 3.23 3.93
C CYS A 48 0.20 3.12 5.02
N SER A 49 1.29 3.87 4.89
CA SER A 49 2.39 3.87 5.87
C SER A 49 2.33 5.01 6.89
N THR A 50 1.28 5.83 6.87
CA THR A 50 1.01 6.80 7.94
C THR A 50 0.81 6.04 9.24
N ALA A 51 1.41 6.52 10.34
CA ALA A 51 1.43 5.84 11.62
C ALA A 51 0.02 5.42 12.07
N GLY A 52 -0.16 4.14 12.40
CA GLY A 52 -1.42 3.57 12.89
C GLY A 52 -2.44 3.23 11.79
N HIS A 53 -2.28 3.71 10.56
CA HIS A 53 -3.29 3.51 9.51
C HIS A 53 -3.32 2.04 9.04
N CYS A 54 -2.16 1.42 8.83
CA CYS A 54 -2.08 0.02 8.41
C CYS A 54 -2.62 -0.92 9.49
N GLU A 55 -2.25 -0.67 10.75
CA GLU A 55 -2.68 -1.43 11.93
C GLU A 55 -4.19 -1.31 12.14
N SER A 56 -4.76 -0.15 11.81
CA SER A 56 -6.20 0.10 11.81
C SER A 56 -6.94 -0.48 10.59
N GLY A 57 -6.24 -1.23 9.73
CA GLY A 57 -6.84 -1.94 8.60
C GLY A 57 -6.73 -1.24 7.24
N MET A 58 -6.00 -0.13 7.13
CA MET A 58 -5.76 0.57 5.85
C MET A 58 -4.71 -0.16 5.00
N LYS A 59 -5.05 -1.38 4.61
CA LYS A 59 -4.22 -2.28 3.79
C LYS A 59 -5.09 -3.20 2.97
N ILE A 60 -4.67 -3.52 1.75
CA ILE A 60 -5.37 -4.44 0.85
C ILE A 60 -4.40 -5.41 0.17
N ALA A 61 -4.83 -6.67 0.05
CA ALA A 61 -4.17 -7.69 -0.75
C ALA A 61 -5.08 -8.03 -1.94
N ILE A 62 -4.52 -8.03 -3.15
CA ILE A 62 -5.25 -8.25 -4.40
C ILE A 62 -4.58 -9.38 -5.17
N ASN A 63 -5.33 -10.40 -5.55
CA ASN A 63 -4.86 -11.45 -6.46
C ASN A 63 -5.35 -11.18 -7.88
N ALA A 64 -4.45 -10.83 -8.80
CA ALA A 64 -4.77 -10.66 -10.22
C ALA A 64 -4.49 -11.96 -10.99
N VAL A 65 -5.48 -12.45 -11.75
CA VAL A 65 -5.41 -13.71 -12.51
C VAL A 65 -4.99 -13.50 -13.96
#